data_AF-A0A819D550-F1
#
_entry.id   AF-A0A819D550-F1
#
_cell.length_a   1.000
_cell.length_b   1.000
_cell.length_c   1.000
_cell.angle_alpha   90.00
_cell.angle_beta   90.00
_cell.angle_gamma   90.00
#
_symmetry.space_group_name_H-M   'P 1'
#
loop_
_entity.id
_entity.type
_entity.pdbx_description
1 polymer ?
#
loop_
_entity_poly.entity_id
_entity_poly.type
_entity_poly.pdbx_seq_one_letter_code
_entity_poly.pdbx_strand_id
1 'polypeptide(L)'
;MAHAFAQALMKNQTLLSLDLSILAAAASGHFNEYEPAVPITIETVIELARFLETSALERLTINEMNNDGFKALILSLPKTLIHLDLSDNRLDESSISTLCSYLKSKGNTLKELILDSDLENQYFQVQQLSTSSTVKILNKNDWQASSLRNEEPSLLDLQYMSDSSWSELLMALTKDDTICRAMHLVFKSEVDQKQLTYVKTLLDNQFRLKSLIITGTDNLLDLSIQRDLFQRLKEFTIYLIH
;
A
#
# COMPACT_ATOMS: atom_id res chain seq x y z
N MET A 1 20.46 -4.56 10.35
CA MET A 1 19.28 -3.67 10.42
C MET A 1 17.99 -4.46 10.26
N ALA A 2 17.85 -5.27 9.21
CA ALA A 2 16.71 -6.17 8.97
C ALA A 2 16.33 -7.08 10.16
N HIS A 3 17.30 -7.75 10.79
CA HIS A 3 17.03 -8.62 11.94
C HIS A 3 16.45 -7.87 13.16
N ALA A 4 16.98 -6.68 13.46
CA ALA A 4 16.47 -5.85 14.55
C ALA A 4 15.06 -5.32 14.26
N PHE A 5 14.78 -4.98 13.00
CA PHE A 5 13.46 -4.58 12.52
C PHE A 5 12.45 -5.74 12.62
N ALA A 6 12.81 -6.94 12.15
CA ALA A 6 11.99 -8.14 12.30
C ALA A 6 11.74 -8.48 13.79
N GLN A 7 12.76 -8.36 14.66
CA GLN A 7 12.58 -8.53 16.10
C GLN A 7 11.65 -7.49 16.73
N ALA A 8 11.70 -6.24 16.27
CA ALA A 8 10.79 -5.19 16.73
C ALA A 8 9.35 -5.48 16.30
N LEU A 9 9.14 -5.91 15.05
CA LEU A 9 7.85 -6.35 14.54
C LEU A 9 7.31 -7.55 15.35
N MET A 10 8.14 -8.57 15.61
CA MET A 10 7.77 -9.75 16.39
C MET A 10 7.27 -9.44 17.81
N LYS A 11 7.64 -8.30 18.39
CA LYS A 11 7.15 -7.86 19.71
C LYS A 11 5.80 -7.15 19.65
N ASN A 12 5.35 -6.72 18.46
CA ASN A 12 4.11 -5.98 18.30
C ASN A 12 2.97 -6.92 17.85
N GLN A 13 2.18 -7.39 18.82
CA GLN A 13 1.02 -8.25 18.57
C GLN A 13 -0.23 -7.49 18.09
N THR A 14 -0.19 -6.16 18.08
CA THR A 14 -1.33 -5.31 17.73
C THR A 14 -1.21 -4.67 16.35
N LEU A 15 -0.13 -4.96 15.62
CA LEU A 15 0.11 -4.37 14.30
C LEU A 15 -0.88 -4.94 13.28
N LEU A 16 -1.77 -4.08 12.76
CA LEU A 16 -2.78 -4.46 11.76
C LEU A 16 -2.36 -4.09 10.33
N SER A 17 -1.44 -3.14 10.16
CA SER A 17 -0.96 -2.68 8.87
C SER A 17 0.55 -2.59 8.88
N LEU A 18 1.20 -3.12 7.85
CA LEU A 18 2.64 -3.11 7.69
C LEU A 18 2.98 -2.76 6.25
N ASP A 19 3.74 -1.68 6.10
CA ASP A 19 4.26 -1.26 4.82
C ASP A 19 5.77 -1.47 4.80
N LEU A 20 6.22 -2.33 3.88
CA LEU A 20 7.62 -2.69 3.71
C LEU A 20 8.24 -2.04 2.48
N SER A 21 7.50 -1.20 1.77
CA SER A 21 8.01 -0.50 0.58
C SER A 21 9.18 0.43 0.86
N ILE A 22 9.19 1.00 2.07
CA ILE A 22 10.25 1.90 2.54
C ILE A 22 11.57 1.15 2.73
N LEU A 23 11.55 -0.15 3.00
CA LEU A 23 12.79 -0.94 3.12
C LEU A 23 13.48 -1.12 1.76
N ALA A 24 12.72 -1.13 0.67
CA ALA A 24 13.26 -1.13 -0.68
C ALA A 24 13.87 0.23 -1.04
N ALA A 25 13.19 1.34 -0.69
CA ALA A 25 13.68 2.70 -0.90
C ALA A 25 14.98 3.04 -0.12
N ALA A 26 15.10 2.55 1.12
CA ALA A 26 16.32 2.71 1.93
C ALA A 26 17.49 1.85 1.41
N ALA A 27 17.18 0.79 0.66
CA ALA A 27 18.14 -0.03 -0.06
C ALA A 27 18.50 0.57 -1.42
N SER A 28 17.57 1.23 -2.12
CA SER A 28 17.69 1.74 -3.49
C SER A 28 18.12 3.21 -3.59
N GLY A 29 18.78 3.72 -2.54
CA GLY A 29 19.27 5.10 -2.40
C GLY A 29 19.48 5.82 -3.73
N HIS A 30 18.53 6.67 -4.11
CA HIS A 30 18.68 7.51 -5.29
C HIS A 30 19.65 8.66 -5.01
N PHE A 31 20.95 8.33 -4.97
CA PHE A 31 22.05 9.23 -5.28
C PHE A 31 23.14 8.44 -6.01
N ASN A 32 23.10 8.50 -7.34
CA ASN A 32 24.13 8.12 -8.34
C ASN A 32 24.16 6.65 -8.82
N GLU A 33 24.15 6.52 -10.15
CA GLU A 33 23.97 5.33 -11.00
C GLU A 33 25.06 4.22 -10.92
N TYR A 34 25.79 4.06 -9.81
CA TYR A 34 26.93 3.11 -9.77
C TYR A 34 27.02 2.19 -8.54
N GLU A 35 26.07 2.19 -7.62
CA GLU A 35 26.02 1.17 -6.54
C GLU A 35 24.70 0.38 -6.56
N PRO A 36 24.75 -0.97 -6.63
CA PRO A 36 23.54 -1.78 -6.59
C PRO A 36 22.90 -1.68 -5.21
N ALA A 37 21.59 -1.39 -5.20
CA ALA A 37 20.75 -1.39 -4.00
C ALA A 37 21.00 -2.63 -3.14
N VAL A 38 21.07 -2.49 -1.80
CA VAL A 38 21.18 -3.67 -0.91
C VAL A 38 19.86 -4.42 -0.97
N PRO A 39 19.73 -5.55 -1.69
CA PRO A 39 18.43 -6.16 -1.91
C PRO A 39 17.82 -6.57 -0.57
N ILE A 40 16.49 -6.52 -0.44
CA ILE A 40 15.81 -7.20 0.66
C ILE A 40 16.25 -8.67 0.58
N THR A 41 17.14 -9.08 1.48
CA THR A 41 17.73 -10.41 1.40
C THR A 41 16.64 -11.46 1.63
N ILE A 42 16.82 -12.64 1.01
CA ILE A 42 15.92 -13.78 1.24
C ILE A 42 15.82 -14.12 2.73
N GLU A 43 16.89 -13.89 3.49
CA GLU A 43 16.96 -14.08 4.94
C GLU A 43 16.01 -13.11 5.67
N THR A 44 15.97 -11.84 5.27
CA THR A 44 15.00 -10.86 5.80
C THR A 44 13.57 -11.30 5.53
N VAL A 45 13.27 -11.77 4.31
CA VAL A 45 11.92 -12.21 3.94
C VAL A 45 11.53 -13.47 4.71
N ILE A 46 12.45 -14.41 4.91
CA ILE A 46 12.24 -15.62 5.72
C ILE A 46 12.01 -15.28 7.21
N GLU A 47 12.73 -14.31 7.76
CA GLU A 47 12.50 -13.86 9.14
C GLU A 47 11.15 -13.15 9.29
N LEU A 48 10.79 -12.28 8.34
CA LEU A 48 9.48 -11.63 8.28
C LEU A 48 8.34 -12.65 8.14
N ALA A 49 8.52 -13.67 7.31
CA ALA A 49 7.58 -14.75 7.11
C ALA A 49 7.14 -15.40 8.44
N ARG A 50 8.08 -15.67 9.35
CA ARG A 50 7.77 -16.25 10.68
C ARG A 50 6.93 -15.32 11.55
N PHE A 51 7.19 -14.01 11.47
CA PHE A 51 6.34 -13.03 12.14
C PHE A 51 4.94 -13.00 11.52
N LEU A 52 4.87 -12.87 10.21
CA LEU A 52 3.63 -12.73 9.46
C LEU A 52 2.67 -13.89 9.71
N GLU A 53 3.16 -15.14 9.73
CA GLU A 53 2.36 -16.33 9.97
C GLU A 53 1.60 -16.29 11.31
N THR A 54 2.18 -15.64 12.32
CA THR A 54 1.62 -15.55 13.69
C THR A 54 1.02 -14.18 14.02
N SER A 55 1.11 -13.22 13.10
CA SER A 55 0.62 -11.86 13.28
C SER A 55 -0.90 -11.76 13.10
N ALA A 56 -1.50 -10.72 13.70
CA ALA A 56 -2.88 -10.32 13.44
C ALA A 56 -2.97 -9.35 12.25
N LEU A 57 -1.98 -9.36 11.36
CA LEU A 57 -1.88 -8.39 10.29
C LEU A 57 -3.06 -8.54 9.33
N GLU A 58 -3.68 -7.42 9.02
CA GLU A 58 -4.81 -7.31 8.10
C GLU A 58 -4.36 -6.72 6.76
N ARG A 59 -3.32 -5.88 6.75
CA ARG A 59 -2.83 -5.19 5.56
C ARG A 59 -1.31 -5.31 5.44
N LEU A 60 -0.85 -5.71 4.25
CA LEU A 60 0.57 -5.80 3.93
C LEU A 60 0.84 -5.15 2.58
N THR A 61 1.83 -4.24 2.54
CA THR A 61 2.39 -3.69 1.31
C THR A 61 3.86 -4.09 1.21
N ILE A 62 4.27 -4.62 0.06
CA ILE A 62 5.67 -4.98 -0.18
C ILE A 62 5.99 -4.93 -1.68
N ASN A 63 7.11 -4.32 -2.03
CA ASN A 63 7.56 -4.10 -3.40
C ASN A 63 9.03 -4.54 -3.59
N GLU A 64 9.53 -4.43 -4.82
CA GLU A 64 10.93 -4.69 -5.20
C GLU A 64 11.49 -6.04 -4.71
N MET A 65 10.63 -7.05 -4.53
CA MET A 65 11.05 -8.39 -4.16
C MET A 65 11.52 -9.19 -5.37
N ASN A 66 12.52 -10.04 -5.15
CA ASN A 66 12.86 -11.09 -6.09
C ASN A 66 11.89 -12.30 -5.97
N ASN A 67 11.93 -13.20 -6.96
CA ASN A 67 11.00 -14.34 -7.01
C ASN A 67 11.17 -15.34 -5.85
N ASP A 68 12.39 -15.49 -5.31
CA ASP A 68 12.63 -16.41 -4.19
C ASP A 68 12.08 -15.86 -2.87
N GLY A 69 12.28 -14.56 -2.62
CA GLY A 69 11.66 -13.85 -1.51
C GLY A 69 10.14 -13.87 -1.62
N PHE A 70 9.60 -13.59 -2.81
CA PHE A 70 8.17 -13.68 -3.06
C PHE A 70 7.59 -15.05 -2.68
N LYS A 71 8.20 -16.15 -3.15
CA LYS A 71 7.73 -17.51 -2.85
C LYS A 71 7.76 -17.80 -1.35
N ALA A 72 8.81 -17.36 -0.64
CA ALA A 72 8.91 -17.51 0.80
C ALA A 72 7.83 -16.69 1.55
N LEU A 73 7.57 -15.47 1.09
CA LEU A 73 6.57 -14.59 1.68
C LEU A 73 5.15 -15.15 1.51
N ILE A 74 4.75 -15.51 0.28
CA ILE A 74 3.39 -15.97 -0.03
C ILE A 74 2.98 -17.17 0.83
N LEU A 75 3.92 -18.09 1.09
CA LEU A 75 3.68 -19.26 1.93
C LEU A 75 3.50 -18.94 3.41
N SER A 76 3.88 -17.74 3.84
CA SER A 76 3.94 -17.33 5.24
C SER A 76 3.05 -16.13 5.54
N LEU A 77 2.20 -15.72 4.58
CA LEU A 77 1.24 -14.65 4.80
C LEU A 77 0.26 -15.03 5.93
N PRO A 78 -0.16 -14.05 6.77
CA PRO A 78 -1.10 -14.33 7.84
C PRO A 78 -2.44 -14.74 7.25
N LYS A 79 -3.11 -15.71 7.90
CA LYS A 79 -4.48 -16.09 7.53
C LYS A 79 -5.50 -14.98 7.79
N THR A 80 -5.16 -13.96 8.58
CA THR A 80 -5.98 -12.78 8.85
C THR A 80 -5.83 -11.69 7.80
N LEU A 81 -4.92 -11.85 6.84
CA LEU A 81 -4.65 -10.83 5.84
C LEU A 81 -5.89 -10.62 4.98
N ILE A 82 -6.37 -9.37 4.91
CA ILE A 82 -7.53 -8.97 4.10
C ILE A 82 -7.13 -8.11 2.91
N HIS A 83 -5.96 -7.47 2.96
CA HIS A 83 -5.43 -6.60 1.91
C HIS A 83 -3.95 -6.88 1.68
N LEU A 84 -3.58 -7.10 0.42
CA LEU A 84 -2.20 -7.34 0.01
C LEU A 84 -1.87 -6.47 -1.20
N ASP A 85 -0.92 -5.56 -1.04
CA ASP A 85 -0.35 -4.78 -2.14
C ASP A 85 0.99 -5.38 -2.57
N LEU A 86 1.02 -5.90 -3.79
CA LEU A 86 2.20 -6.44 -4.47
C LEU A 86 2.52 -5.64 -5.74
N SER A 87 1.97 -4.44 -5.88
CA SER A 87 2.39 -3.49 -6.92
C SER A 87 3.91 -3.28 -6.87
N ASP A 88 4.48 -2.94 -8.01
CA ASP A 88 5.91 -2.70 -8.18
C ASP A 88 6.79 -3.93 -7.84
N ASN A 89 6.24 -5.14 -8.05
CA ASN A 89 7.01 -6.37 -8.11
C ASN A 89 6.95 -6.98 -9.52
N ARG A 90 8.11 -7.36 -10.04
CA ARG A 90 8.21 -8.11 -11.31
C ARG A 90 8.00 -9.60 -11.05
N LEU A 91 6.73 -10.02 -11.02
CA LEU A 91 6.38 -11.42 -10.81
C LEU A 91 6.54 -12.23 -12.11
N ASP A 92 7.38 -13.27 -12.08
CA ASP A 92 7.45 -14.24 -13.18
C ASP A 92 6.27 -15.24 -13.15
N GLU A 93 6.19 -16.08 -14.18
CA GLU A 93 5.14 -17.11 -14.32
C GLU A 93 5.06 -18.05 -13.11
N SER A 94 6.21 -18.41 -12.52
CA SER A 94 6.27 -19.30 -11.36
C SER A 94 5.75 -18.63 -10.09
N SER A 95 6.01 -17.33 -9.93
CA SER A 95 5.48 -16.49 -8.86
C SER A 95 3.97 -16.33 -9.01
N ILE A 96 3.43 -16.06 -10.21
CA ILE A 96 1.98 -15.98 -10.43
C ILE A 96 1.29 -17.32 -10.14
N SER A 97 1.86 -18.44 -10.58
CA SER A 97 1.32 -19.77 -10.28
C SER A 97 1.27 -20.06 -8.77
N THR A 98 2.30 -19.63 -8.04
CA THR A 98 2.35 -19.72 -6.56
C THR A 98 1.24 -18.87 -5.93
N LEU A 99 1.06 -17.62 -6.41
CA LEU A 99 -0.01 -16.74 -5.96
C LEU A 99 -1.40 -17.33 -6.21
N CYS A 100 -1.63 -17.88 -7.40
CA CYS A 100 -2.88 -18.56 -7.75
C CYS A 100 -3.21 -19.69 -6.76
N SER A 101 -2.19 -20.48 -6.40
CA SER A 101 -2.35 -21.59 -5.46
C SER A 101 -2.69 -21.11 -4.05
N TYR A 102 -2.06 -20.01 -3.60
CA TYR A 102 -2.39 -19.35 -2.33
C TYR A 102 -3.84 -18.84 -2.31
N LEU A 103 -4.28 -18.13 -3.36
CA LEU A 103 -5.66 -17.61 -3.45
C LEU A 103 -6.72 -18.72 -3.48
N LYS A 104 -6.38 -19.92 -3.98
CA LYS A 104 -7.25 -21.11 -3.97
C LYS A 104 -7.24 -21.86 -2.64
N SER A 105 -6.31 -21.55 -1.74
CA SER A 105 -6.17 -22.28 -0.47
C SER A 105 -7.37 -22.03 0.45
N LYS A 106 -7.86 -23.10 1.09
CA LYS A 106 -8.94 -23.00 2.07
C LYS A 106 -8.41 -22.34 3.34
N GLY A 107 -8.87 -21.12 3.61
CA GLY A 107 -8.53 -20.38 4.83
C GLY A 107 -7.77 -19.07 4.62
N ASN A 108 -7.61 -18.58 3.39
CA ASN A 108 -7.25 -17.18 3.18
C ASN A 108 -8.48 -16.29 3.48
N THR A 109 -8.26 -15.14 4.13
CA THR A 109 -9.27 -14.09 4.31
C THR A 109 -9.07 -12.93 3.35
N LEU A 110 -8.21 -13.10 2.35
CA LEU A 110 -7.81 -12.02 1.47
C LEU A 110 -9.02 -11.53 0.69
N LYS A 111 -9.26 -10.23 0.73
CA LYS A 111 -10.39 -9.59 0.03
C LYS A 111 -9.89 -8.78 -1.15
N GLU A 112 -8.72 -8.18 -1.03
CA GLU A 112 -8.14 -7.31 -2.04
C GLU A 112 -6.68 -7.65 -2.28
N LEU A 113 -6.32 -7.68 -3.56
CA LEU A 113 -4.96 -7.86 -4.05
C LEU A 113 -4.67 -6.74 -5.05
N ILE A 114 -3.65 -5.94 -4.81
CA ILE A 114 -3.19 -4.90 -5.75
C ILE A 114 -1.97 -5.43 -6.51
N LEU A 115 -1.99 -5.27 -7.84
CA LEU A 115 -0.92 -5.61 -8.77
C LEU A 115 -0.74 -4.49 -9.80
N ASP A 116 0.38 -4.47 -10.51
CA ASP A 116 0.60 -3.52 -11.62
C ASP A 116 0.18 -4.06 -12.98
N SER A 117 -0.13 -3.14 -13.89
CA SER A 117 -0.53 -3.41 -15.28
C SER A 117 0.51 -4.18 -16.11
N ASP A 118 1.80 -4.09 -15.79
CA ASP A 118 2.87 -4.72 -16.58
C ASP A 118 2.85 -6.27 -16.52
N LEU A 119 1.89 -6.84 -15.79
CA LEU A 119 1.49 -8.24 -15.92
C LEU A 119 0.84 -8.57 -17.29
N GLU A 120 0.72 -7.60 -18.20
CA GLU A 120 0.17 -7.75 -19.57
C GLU A 120 0.78 -8.94 -20.35
N ASN A 121 2.05 -9.30 -20.12
CA ASN A 121 2.68 -10.45 -20.77
C ASN A 121 2.29 -11.83 -20.15
N GLN A 122 1.45 -11.85 -19.10
CA GLN A 122 0.97 -13.04 -18.40
C GLN A 122 -0.57 -13.09 -18.32
N TYR A 123 -1.21 -12.45 -19.29
CA TYR A 123 -2.67 -12.27 -19.43
C TYR A 123 -3.50 -13.52 -19.14
N PHE A 124 -3.03 -14.69 -19.58
CA PHE A 124 -3.76 -15.96 -19.45
C PHE A 124 -3.88 -16.44 -18.00
N GLN A 125 -2.91 -16.13 -17.13
CA GLN A 125 -2.91 -16.58 -15.73
C GLN A 125 -3.53 -15.54 -14.80
N VAL A 126 -3.41 -14.24 -15.12
CA VAL A 126 -4.14 -13.18 -14.40
C VAL A 126 -5.66 -13.35 -14.58
N GLN A 127 -6.13 -13.77 -15.77
CA GLN A 127 -7.53 -14.16 -15.96
C GLN A 127 -7.94 -15.36 -15.09
N GLN A 128 -7.02 -16.28 -14.77
CA GLN A 128 -7.30 -17.36 -13.81
C GLN A 128 -7.39 -16.87 -12.37
N LEU A 129 -6.60 -15.86 -11.97
CA LEU A 129 -6.69 -15.25 -10.64
C LEU A 129 -8.10 -14.66 -10.39
N SER A 130 -8.64 -13.94 -11.39
CA SER A 130 -9.96 -13.30 -11.33
C SER A 130 -11.14 -14.27 -11.38
N THR A 131 -10.95 -15.47 -11.94
CA THR A 131 -12.02 -16.49 -12.07
C THR A 131 -11.96 -17.57 -11.00
N SER A 132 -10.84 -17.70 -10.28
CA SER A 132 -10.62 -18.76 -9.29
C SER A 132 -10.78 -18.32 -7.83
N SER A 133 -10.99 -17.03 -7.57
CA SER A 133 -11.03 -16.48 -6.22
C SER A 133 -12.11 -15.42 -6.05
N THR A 134 -12.59 -15.23 -4.81
CA THR A 134 -13.46 -14.10 -4.44
C THR A 134 -12.67 -12.82 -4.18
N VAL A 135 -11.35 -12.86 -4.37
CA VAL A 135 -10.45 -11.74 -4.09
C VAL A 135 -10.59 -10.72 -5.22
N LYS A 136 -10.84 -9.47 -4.85
CA LYS A 136 -10.86 -8.37 -5.79
C LYS A 136 -9.42 -8.02 -6.18
N ILE A 137 -9.12 -8.13 -7.46
CA ILE A 137 -7.82 -7.76 -8.01
C ILE A 137 -7.93 -6.33 -8.54
N LEU A 138 -7.00 -5.48 -8.11
CA LEU A 138 -6.99 -4.06 -8.39
C LEU A 138 -5.69 -3.70 -9.12
N ASN A 139 -5.76 -2.72 -10.03
CA ASN A 139 -4.61 -2.22 -10.74
C ASN A 139 -4.25 -0.82 -10.27
N LYS A 140 -3.04 -0.66 -9.76
CA LYS A 140 -2.56 0.63 -9.21
C LYS A 140 -2.36 1.70 -10.28
N ASN A 141 -1.96 1.29 -11.48
CA ASN A 141 -1.71 2.20 -12.60
C ASN A 141 -3.01 2.78 -13.18
N ASP A 142 -4.17 2.20 -12.84
CA ASP A 142 -5.48 2.64 -13.34
C ASP A 142 -6.18 3.63 -12.39
N TRP A 143 -5.57 4.03 -11.27
CA TRP A 143 -6.26 4.88 -10.28
C TRP A 143 -6.58 6.28 -10.79
N GLN A 144 -7.77 6.40 -11.35
CA GLN A 144 -8.46 7.62 -11.70
C GLN A 144 -9.82 7.62 -10.98
N ALA A 145 -10.46 8.78 -10.84
CA ALA A 145 -11.76 8.86 -10.15
C ALA A 145 -12.82 7.89 -10.74
N SER A 146 -12.81 7.72 -12.06
CA SER A 146 -13.67 6.77 -12.79
C SER A 146 -13.35 5.31 -12.49
N SER A 147 -12.06 4.93 -12.40
CA SER A 147 -11.64 3.57 -12.07
C SER A 147 -11.97 3.24 -10.62
N LEU A 148 -11.70 4.17 -9.69
CA LEU A 148 -12.01 4.03 -8.27
C LEU A 148 -13.50 3.82 -7.99
N ARG A 149 -14.38 4.39 -8.83
CA ARG A 149 -15.83 4.16 -8.74
C ARG A 149 -16.21 2.70 -8.99
N ASN A 150 -15.50 2.01 -9.88
CA ASN A 150 -15.73 0.60 -10.18
C ASN A 150 -14.98 -0.32 -9.20
N GLU A 151 -13.77 0.10 -8.85
CA GLU A 151 -12.82 -0.69 -8.05
C GLU A 151 -13.03 -0.57 -6.55
N GLU A 152 -13.69 0.48 -6.04
CA GLU A 152 -14.00 0.71 -4.61
C GLU A 152 -12.95 0.12 -3.64
N PRO A 153 -11.67 0.53 -3.70
CA PRO A 153 -10.63 -0.05 -2.85
C PRO A 153 -10.93 0.22 -1.37
N SER A 154 -10.63 -0.75 -0.50
CA SER A 154 -10.76 -0.55 0.94
C SER A 154 -9.76 0.47 1.49
N LEU A 155 -8.62 0.65 0.82
CA LEU A 155 -7.60 1.66 1.07
C LEU A 155 -7.08 2.22 -0.25
N LEU A 156 -7.16 3.54 -0.42
CA LEU A 156 -6.52 4.25 -1.52
C LEU A 156 -5.13 4.72 -1.08
N ASP A 157 -4.09 3.95 -1.39
CA ASP A 157 -2.72 4.23 -0.97
C ASP A 157 -1.91 4.96 -2.04
N LEU A 158 -1.84 6.30 -1.94
CA LEU A 158 -1.25 7.17 -2.95
C LEU A 158 0.26 7.40 -2.78
N GLN A 159 0.96 6.60 -1.96
CA GLN A 159 2.37 6.87 -1.64
C GLN A 159 3.33 6.90 -2.84
N TYR A 160 2.97 6.21 -3.92
CA TYR A 160 3.78 6.15 -5.14
C TYR A 160 3.44 7.24 -6.15
N MET A 161 2.29 7.91 -6.01
CA MET A 161 1.93 9.02 -6.89
C MET A 161 2.83 10.23 -6.67
N SER A 162 3.05 11.02 -7.73
CA SER A 162 3.67 12.34 -7.56
C SER A 162 2.72 13.29 -6.83
N ASP A 163 3.27 14.33 -6.22
CA ASP A 163 2.51 15.38 -5.55
C ASP A 163 1.45 16.03 -6.45
N SER A 164 1.78 16.24 -7.73
CA SER A 164 0.83 16.71 -8.74
C SER A 164 -0.24 15.68 -9.07
N SER A 165 0.15 14.41 -9.24
CA SER A 165 -0.77 13.34 -9.67
C SER A 165 -1.84 13.06 -8.62
N TRP A 166 -1.47 12.88 -7.36
CA TRP A 166 -2.48 12.66 -6.32
C TRP A 166 -3.33 13.90 -6.09
N SER A 167 -2.77 15.11 -6.24
CA SER A 167 -3.55 16.36 -6.13
C SER A 167 -4.64 16.47 -7.20
N GLU A 168 -4.33 16.11 -8.44
CA GLU A 168 -5.31 16.05 -9.53
C GLU A 168 -6.39 15.00 -9.26
N LEU A 169 -5.99 13.84 -8.73
CA LEU A 169 -6.92 12.79 -8.34
C LEU A 169 -7.87 13.26 -7.22
N LEU A 170 -7.36 13.91 -6.17
CA LEU A 170 -8.21 14.46 -5.11
C LEU A 170 -9.20 15.48 -5.66
N MET A 171 -8.75 16.36 -6.56
CA MET A 171 -9.63 17.32 -7.21
C MET A 171 -10.73 16.63 -8.03
N ALA A 172 -10.43 15.53 -8.72
CA ALA A 172 -11.44 14.73 -9.39
C ALA A 172 -12.41 14.09 -8.39
N LEU A 173 -11.90 13.50 -7.30
CA LEU A 173 -12.69 12.87 -6.23
C LEU A 173 -13.56 13.86 -5.45
N THR A 174 -13.23 15.15 -5.43
CA THR A 174 -14.11 16.17 -4.83
C THR A 174 -15.31 16.53 -5.73
N LYS A 175 -15.24 16.20 -7.03
CA LYS A 175 -16.28 16.50 -8.02
C LYS A 175 -17.12 15.27 -8.38
N ASP A 176 -16.75 14.12 -7.85
CA ASP A 176 -17.27 12.81 -8.21
C ASP A 176 -17.70 12.08 -6.93
N ASP A 177 -18.90 11.48 -6.90
CA ASP A 177 -19.42 10.71 -5.74
C ASP A 177 -18.69 9.38 -5.51
N THR A 178 -17.47 9.24 -6.02
CA THR A 178 -16.60 8.09 -5.79
C THR A 178 -16.35 7.92 -4.30
N ILE A 179 -16.63 6.73 -3.80
CA ILE A 179 -16.55 6.43 -2.37
C ILE A 179 -15.10 6.12 -2.00
N CYS A 180 -14.49 6.97 -1.17
CA CYS A 180 -13.23 6.67 -0.49
C CYS A 180 -13.49 6.39 0.98
N ARG A 181 -13.11 5.20 1.48
CA ARG A 181 -13.30 4.80 2.89
C ARG A 181 -12.05 5.00 3.73
N ALA A 182 -10.88 4.69 3.15
CA ALA A 182 -9.59 4.97 3.74
C ALA A 182 -8.65 5.48 2.65
N MET A 183 -7.75 6.39 3.03
CA MET A 183 -6.76 6.96 2.11
C MET A 183 -5.43 7.14 2.83
N HIS A 184 -4.33 6.89 2.11
CA HIS A 184 -2.99 7.23 2.53
C HIS A 184 -2.39 8.20 1.52
N LEU A 185 -2.03 9.39 1.99
CA LEU A 185 -1.41 10.46 1.24
C LEU A 185 0.04 10.63 1.69
N VAL A 186 0.94 10.80 0.72
CA VAL A 186 2.36 11.04 0.98
C VAL A 186 2.78 12.32 0.28
N PHE A 187 3.19 13.31 1.07
CA PHE A 187 3.77 14.54 0.58
C PHE A 187 5.27 14.32 0.32
N LYS A 188 5.66 14.28 -0.95
CA LYS A 188 7.05 14.04 -1.37
C LYS A 188 7.89 15.32 -1.31
N SER A 189 7.25 16.47 -1.46
CA SER A 189 7.86 17.80 -1.42
C SER A 189 7.35 18.60 -0.22
N GLU A 190 7.83 19.85 -0.08
CA GLU A 190 7.23 20.77 0.88
C GLU A 190 5.73 20.96 0.59
N VAL A 191 4.92 20.90 1.65
CA VAL A 191 3.47 21.05 1.56
C VAL A 191 3.13 22.48 1.16
N ASP A 192 2.49 22.66 0.00
CA ASP A 192 2.01 23.96 -0.43
C ASP A 192 0.55 24.24 0.00
N GLN A 193 0.15 25.52 0.00
CA GLN A 193 -1.19 25.94 0.42
C GLN A 193 -2.30 25.39 -0.48
N LYS A 194 -2.00 25.10 -1.74
CA LYS A 194 -2.94 24.59 -2.73
C LYS A 194 -3.29 23.13 -2.43
N GLN A 195 -2.28 22.31 -2.14
CA GLN A 195 -2.45 20.92 -1.72
C GLN A 195 -3.25 20.80 -0.43
N LEU A 196 -2.98 21.67 0.55
CA LEU A 196 -3.79 21.73 1.79
C LEU A 196 -5.25 22.06 1.48
N THR A 197 -5.50 22.95 0.52
CA THR A 197 -6.86 23.28 0.09
C THR A 197 -7.55 22.06 -0.53
N TYR A 198 -6.83 21.23 -1.29
CA TYR A 198 -7.38 20.00 -1.85
C TYR A 198 -7.74 18.98 -0.78
N VAL A 199 -6.85 18.74 0.18
CA VAL A 199 -7.13 17.84 1.31
C VAL A 199 -8.32 18.33 2.12
N LYS A 200 -8.42 19.63 2.40
CA LYS A 200 -9.59 20.22 3.08
C LYS A 200 -10.88 20.03 2.29
N THR A 201 -10.84 20.29 0.99
CA THR A 201 -11.99 20.13 0.10
C THR A 201 -12.43 18.67 0.04
N LEU A 202 -11.48 17.73 0.05
CA LEU A 202 -11.77 16.31 0.13
C LEU A 202 -12.47 15.97 1.44
N LEU A 203 -11.93 16.39 2.58
CA LEU A 203 -12.53 16.15 3.90
C LEU A 203 -13.94 16.73 4.03
N ASP A 204 -14.21 17.87 3.39
CA ASP A 204 -15.52 18.51 3.42
C ASP A 204 -16.57 17.79 2.58
N ASN A 205 -16.14 17.11 1.51
CA ASN A 205 -17.05 16.49 0.54
C ASN A 205 -17.14 14.95 0.67
N GLN A 206 -16.14 14.29 1.27
CA GLN A 206 -16.06 12.83 1.38
C GLN A 206 -16.48 12.33 2.77
N PHE A 207 -17.77 12.46 3.09
CA PHE A 207 -18.36 12.02 4.38
C PHE A 207 -18.22 10.52 4.68
N ARG A 208 -17.80 9.71 3.70
CA ARG A 208 -17.56 8.27 3.86
C ARG A 208 -16.12 7.90 4.15
N LEU A 209 -15.19 8.85 4.01
CA LEU A 209 -13.82 8.67 4.43
C LEU A 209 -13.84 8.51 5.96
N LYS A 210 -13.16 7.49 6.48
CA LYS A 210 -13.08 7.18 7.92
C LYS A 210 -11.65 7.15 8.44
N SER A 211 -10.71 6.93 7.53
CA SER A 211 -9.28 6.88 7.84
C SER A 211 -8.53 7.70 6.81
N LEU A 212 -7.71 8.62 7.27
CA LEU A 212 -6.79 9.37 6.42
C LEU A 212 -5.41 9.24 7.06
N ILE A 213 -4.45 8.69 6.33
CA ILE A 213 -3.06 8.61 6.74
C ILE A 213 -2.34 9.67 5.94
N ILE A 214 -1.59 10.55 6.61
CA ILE A 214 -0.80 11.57 5.94
C ILE A 214 0.64 11.39 6.40
N THR A 215 1.54 11.14 5.45
CA THR A 215 2.99 11.10 5.70
C THR A 215 3.65 12.16 4.83
N GLY A 216 4.85 12.59 5.22
CA GLY A 216 5.57 13.63 4.48
C GLY A 216 6.73 14.22 5.25
N THR A 217 7.41 15.17 4.63
CA THR A 217 8.62 15.81 5.16
C THR A 217 8.36 16.68 6.40
N ASP A 218 9.44 17.16 7.04
CA ASP A 218 9.43 17.91 8.30
C ASP A 218 8.44 19.09 8.36
N ASN A 219 8.00 19.66 7.23
CA ASN A 219 7.05 20.77 7.20
C ASN A 219 5.59 20.39 7.54
N LEU A 220 5.25 19.09 7.65
CA LEU A 220 4.00 18.66 8.30
C LEU A 220 3.96 19.03 9.80
N LEU A 221 5.07 19.50 10.39
CA LEU A 221 5.19 20.01 11.76
C LEU A 221 4.64 21.43 11.97
N ASP A 222 4.20 22.14 10.91
CA ASP A 222 3.53 23.43 11.12
C ASP A 222 2.24 23.22 11.91
N LEU A 223 2.27 23.64 13.18
CA LEU A 223 1.17 23.53 14.12
C LEU A 223 -0.11 24.21 13.62
N SER A 224 0.00 25.20 12.72
CA SER A 224 -1.17 25.83 12.10
C SER A 224 -1.86 24.89 11.12
N ILE A 225 -1.09 24.18 10.28
CA ILE A 225 -1.58 23.17 9.33
C ILE A 225 -2.19 22.00 10.10
N GLN A 226 -1.46 21.47 11.08
CA GLN A 226 -1.93 20.38 11.92
C GLN A 226 -3.25 20.76 12.61
N ARG A 227 -3.32 21.93 13.26
CA ARG A 227 -4.51 22.38 13.96
C ARG A 227 -5.72 22.54 13.03
N ASP A 228 -5.51 23.08 11.83
CA ASP A 228 -6.58 23.34 10.87
C ASP A 228 -7.12 22.05 10.24
N LEU A 229 -6.24 21.07 10.01
CA LEU A 229 -6.66 19.69 9.73
C LEU A 229 -7.42 19.17 10.96
N PHE A 230 -6.81 19.13 12.15
CA PHE A 230 -7.36 18.45 13.35
C PHE A 230 -8.75 18.95 13.78
N GLN A 231 -9.07 20.23 13.56
CA GLN A 231 -10.39 20.78 13.86
C GLN A 231 -11.52 20.15 13.04
N ARG A 232 -11.24 19.68 11.82
CA ARG A 232 -12.21 19.00 10.95
C ARG A 232 -12.22 17.48 11.13
N LEU A 233 -11.34 16.96 11.98
CA LEU A 233 -11.01 15.53 12.08
C LEU A 233 -11.63 14.80 13.28
N LYS A 234 -12.70 15.34 13.87
CA LYS A 234 -13.39 14.70 15.03
C LYS A 234 -13.89 13.27 14.78
N GLU A 235 -13.85 12.79 13.53
CA GLU A 235 -14.38 11.48 13.10
C GLU A 235 -13.32 10.53 12.46
N PHE A 236 -12.03 10.90 12.44
CA PHE A 236 -11.00 10.17 11.68
C PHE A 236 -9.83 9.69 12.55
N THR A 237 -9.28 8.50 12.21
CA THR A 237 -7.98 8.07 12.75
C THR A 237 -6.88 8.55 11.79
N ILE A 238 -5.98 9.41 12.26
CA ILE A 238 -4.82 9.88 11.50
C ILE A 238 -3.53 9.46 12.18
N TYR A 239 -2.66 8.88 11.37
CA TYR A 239 -1.27 8.62 11.71
C TYR A 239 -0.43 9.62 10.93
N LEU A 240 0.18 10.55 11.65
CA LEU A 240 1.29 11.34 11.13
C LEU A 240 2.54 10.51 11.36
N ILE A 241 3.06 9.95 10.26
CA ILE A 241 4.31 9.18 10.29
C ILE A 241 5.36 10.08 9.66
N HIS A 242 6.36 10.41 10.48
CA HIS A 242 7.58 11.11 10.09
C HIS A 242 8.55 10.12 9.45
#